data_AF-A0A7X9JEX1-F1
#
_entry.id   AF-A0A7X9JEX1-F1
#
_cell.length_a   1.000
_cell.length_b   1.000
_cell.length_c   1.000
_cell.angle_alpha   90.00
_cell.angle_beta   90.00
_cell.angle_gamma   90.00
#
_symmetry.space_group_name_H-M   'P 1'
#
loop_
_entity.id
_entity.type
_entity.pdbx_description
1 polymer ?
#
loop_
_entity_poly.entity_id
_entity_poly.type
_entity_poly.pdbx_seq_one_letter_code
_entity_poly.pdbx_strand_id
1 'polypeptide(L)'
;WEEIGLNPLNAKLLGALPSYSLTFLSRTIFPLVCRIRRPYSYRLSSEVEKVLEIPLSFFFESENYATLDVHMTVGESNEPFCYQTPCLVIPDAGGNNDILWGATFNIIRNFLQVISGGTVPEATSARMMTKTLTNRYISPRG
;
A
#
# COMPACT_ATOMS: atom_id res chain seq x y z
N TRP A 1 18.05 5.66 1.95
CA TRP A 1 19.00 5.73 3.08
C TRP A 1 18.28 5.77 4.41
N GLU A 2 17.37 6.73 4.61
CA GLU A 2 16.80 7.07 5.92
C GLU A 2 15.89 5.97 6.47
N GLU A 3 14.89 5.50 5.71
CA GLU A 3 13.92 4.51 6.19
C GLU A 3 14.43 3.06 6.15
N ILE A 4 15.05 2.64 5.03
CA ILE A 4 15.41 1.24 4.76
C ILE A 4 16.89 1.01 4.43
N GLY A 5 17.73 2.05 4.52
CA GLY A 5 19.17 1.92 4.24
C GLY A 5 19.55 1.84 2.75
N LEU A 6 18.61 1.98 1.81
CA LEU A 6 18.91 1.89 0.37
C LEU A 6 19.85 3.01 -0.10
N ASN A 7 20.97 2.63 -0.71
CA ASN A 7 21.87 3.53 -1.44
C ASN A 7 21.25 3.89 -2.82
N PRO A 8 21.01 5.17 -3.15
CA PRO A 8 20.45 5.62 -4.43
C PRO A 8 21.28 5.21 -5.63
N LEU A 9 22.61 5.08 -5.51
CA LEU A 9 23.44 4.60 -6.61
C LEU A 9 23.16 3.12 -6.95
N ASN A 10 22.56 2.38 -5.99
CA ASN A 10 22.07 1.02 -6.19
C ASN A 10 20.64 0.98 -6.79
N ALA A 11 19.95 2.13 -6.93
CA ALA A 11 18.64 2.23 -7.55
C ALA A 11 18.75 2.79 -8.97
N LYS A 12 18.13 2.13 -9.94
CA LYS A 12 17.96 2.64 -11.31
C LYS A 12 16.52 3.08 -11.49
N LEU A 13 16.28 4.38 -11.69
CA LEU A 13 14.96 4.89 -12.07
C LEU A 13 14.52 4.26 -13.39
N LEU A 14 13.30 3.74 -13.42
CA LEU A 14 12.63 3.20 -14.61
C LEU A 14 11.63 4.20 -15.19
N GLY A 15 10.97 4.98 -14.35
CA GLY A 15 10.01 6.00 -14.77
C GLY A 15 9.11 6.48 -13.64
N ALA A 16 8.27 7.48 -13.96
CA ALA A 16 7.21 7.95 -13.09
C ALA A 16 5.89 7.26 -13.46
N LEU A 17 5.06 7.00 -12.44
CA LEU A 17 3.69 6.55 -12.61
C LEU A 17 2.74 7.76 -12.53
N PRO A 18 1.46 7.62 -12.94
CA PRO A 18 0.47 8.67 -12.75
C PRO A 18 0.41 9.13 -11.28
N SER A 19 0.30 10.45 -11.08
CA SER A 19 0.15 11.03 -9.74
C SER A 19 -1.12 10.52 -9.07
N TYR A 20 -1.05 10.33 -7.75
CA TYR A 20 -2.19 9.89 -6.95
C TYR A 20 -2.57 10.95 -5.92
N SER A 21 -3.74 11.54 -6.07
CA SER A 21 -4.29 12.52 -5.11
C SER A 21 -5.09 11.80 -4.03
N LEU A 22 -4.81 12.13 -2.76
CA LEU A 22 -5.52 11.54 -1.63
C LEU A 22 -6.94 12.14 -1.53
N THR A 23 -7.94 11.29 -1.30
CA THR A 23 -9.34 11.74 -1.21
C THR A 23 -9.61 12.56 0.06
N PHE A 24 -9.03 12.15 1.19
CA PHE A 24 -9.29 12.75 2.51
C PHE A 24 -8.24 13.79 2.94
N LEU A 25 -7.17 13.95 2.16
CA LEU A 25 -6.05 14.84 2.44
C LEU A 25 -5.74 15.64 1.19
N SER A 26 -5.56 16.96 1.30
CA SER A 26 -5.14 17.81 0.17
C SER A 26 -3.66 17.61 -0.18
N ARG A 27 -3.27 16.38 -0.52
CA ARG A 27 -1.90 15.96 -0.84
C ARG A 27 -1.89 15.12 -2.11
N THR A 28 -0.85 15.32 -2.91
CA THR A 28 -0.61 14.55 -4.15
C THR A 28 0.69 13.77 -4.01
N ILE A 29 0.65 12.49 -4.36
CA ILE A 29 1.79 11.59 -4.38
C ILE A 29 2.31 11.47 -5.81
N PHE A 30 3.63 11.55 -5.97
CA PHE A 30 4.33 11.38 -7.25
C PHE A 30 5.14 10.08 -7.23
N PRO A 31 4.52 8.94 -7.56
CA PRO A 31 5.15 7.64 -7.49
C PRO A 31 6.24 7.44 -8.57
N LEU A 32 7.39 6.92 -8.14
CA LEU A 32 8.53 6.57 -8.99
C LEU A 32 8.82 5.08 -8.89
N VAL A 33 9.16 4.46 -10.02
CA VAL A 33 9.54 3.04 -10.08
C VAL A 33 11.03 2.93 -10.26
N CYS A 34 11.68 2.15 -9.41
CA CYS A 34 13.12 1.91 -9.44
C CYS A 34 13.42 0.41 -9.48
N ARG A 35 14.47 0.02 -10.23
CA ARG A 35 15.07 -1.31 -10.17
C ARG A 35 16.30 -1.29 -9.28
N ILE A 36 16.34 -2.17 -8.29
CA ILE A 36 17.53 -2.38 -7.46
C ILE A 36 18.58 -3.16 -8.27
N ARG A 37 19.83 -2.65 -8.32
CA ARG A 37 20.90 -3.20 -9.18
C ARG A 37 21.63 -4.37 -8.54
N ARG A 38 21.81 -4.34 -7.22
CA ARG A 38 22.51 -5.36 -6.44
C ARG A 38 21.71 -5.67 -5.17
N PRO A 39 21.68 -6.94 -4.73
CA PRO A 39 21.13 -7.28 -3.42
C PRO A 39 21.77 -6.42 -2.32
N TYR A 40 20.97 -6.05 -1.32
CA TYR A 40 21.43 -5.32 -0.14
C TYR A 40 20.60 -5.74 1.07
N SER A 41 21.14 -5.58 2.26
CA SER A 41 20.42 -5.83 3.50
C SER A 41 19.68 -4.57 3.95
N TYR A 42 18.41 -4.73 4.33
CA TYR A 42 17.61 -3.64 4.89
C TYR A 42 18.22 -3.15 6.21
N ARG A 43 18.27 -1.84 6.39
CA ARG A 43 18.55 -1.19 7.67
C ARG A 43 17.39 -0.29 8.02
N LEU A 44 16.51 -0.77 8.90
CA LEU A 44 15.27 -0.08 9.26
C LEU A 44 15.55 1.05 10.25
N SER A 45 14.93 2.20 10.01
CA SER A 45 14.84 3.27 11.00
C SER A 45 13.81 2.96 12.08
N SER A 46 13.76 3.79 13.13
CA SER A 46 12.71 3.70 14.16
C SER A 46 11.30 4.00 13.64
N GLU A 47 11.17 4.61 12.45
CA GLU A 47 9.88 4.90 11.83
C GLU A 47 9.31 3.69 11.05
N VAL A 48 10.14 2.66 10.82
CA VAL A 48 9.77 1.48 10.03
C VAL A 48 9.72 0.24 10.92
N GLU A 49 8.50 -0.26 11.13
CA GLU A 49 8.27 -1.49 11.89
C GLU A 49 8.80 -2.74 11.18
N LYS A 50 8.53 -2.86 9.87
CA LYS A 50 8.94 -4.02 9.06
C LYS A 50 8.97 -3.71 7.55
N VAL A 51 9.59 -4.62 6.80
CA VAL A 51 9.59 -4.64 5.33
C VAL A 51 8.96 -5.94 4.84
N LEU A 52 8.09 -5.83 3.84
CA LEU A 52 7.44 -6.97 3.18
C LEU A 52 7.88 -6.99 1.71
N GLU A 53 8.38 -8.14 1.26
CA GLU A 53 8.63 -8.41 -0.15
C GLU A 53 7.51 -9.28 -0.72
N ILE A 54 6.76 -8.74 -1.68
CA ILE A 54 5.61 -9.42 -2.27
C ILE A 54 5.98 -9.79 -3.71
N PRO A 55 5.98 -11.09 -4.08
CA PRO A 55 6.21 -11.50 -5.46
C PRO A 55 5.18 -10.89 -6.41
N LEU A 56 5.60 -10.47 -7.61
CA LEU A 56 4.66 -9.87 -8.57
C LEU A 56 3.51 -10.82 -8.92
N SER A 57 3.77 -12.12 -9.04
CA SER A 57 2.75 -13.15 -9.29
C SER A 57 1.64 -13.15 -8.24
N PHE A 58 1.94 -12.80 -7.00
CA PHE A 58 0.97 -12.77 -5.90
C PHE A 58 -0.19 -11.79 -6.18
N PHE A 59 0.05 -10.72 -6.93
CA PHE A 59 -0.97 -9.75 -7.32
C PHE A 59 -1.89 -10.24 -8.45
N PHE A 60 -1.54 -11.34 -9.13
CA PHE A 60 -2.33 -11.92 -10.21
C PHE A 60 -3.22 -13.08 -9.76
N GLU A 61 -3.14 -13.47 -8.48
CA GLU A 61 -4.02 -14.48 -7.89
C GLU A 61 -5.21 -13.79 -7.22
N SER A 62 -6.42 -14.01 -7.74
CA SER A 62 -7.64 -13.37 -7.22
C SER A 62 -7.94 -13.72 -5.76
N GLU A 63 -7.51 -14.90 -5.30
CA GLU A 63 -7.71 -15.39 -3.93
C GLU A 63 -7.01 -14.54 -2.86
N ASN A 64 -5.99 -13.78 -3.27
CA ASN A 64 -5.23 -12.91 -2.37
C ASN A 64 -5.96 -11.57 -2.09
N TYR A 65 -7.02 -11.28 -2.83
CA TYR A 65 -7.79 -10.04 -2.67
C TYR A 65 -8.91 -10.21 -1.65
N ALA A 66 -9.26 -9.11 -0.98
CA ALA A 66 -10.39 -9.00 -0.07
C ALA A 66 -11.05 -7.62 -0.20
N THR A 67 -12.28 -7.52 0.27
CA THR A 67 -12.95 -6.24 0.52
C THR A 67 -12.61 -5.79 1.93
N LEU A 68 -11.97 -4.63 2.07
CA LEU A 68 -11.67 -4.00 3.35
C LEU A 68 -12.78 -3.02 3.73
N ASP A 69 -13.44 -3.31 4.84
CA ASP A 69 -14.39 -2.43 5.49
C ASP A 69 -13.62 -1.51 6.47
N VAL A 70 -13.51 -0.24 6.11
CA VAL A 70 -12.74 0.76 6.84
C VAL A 70 -13.69 1.58 7.70
N HIS A 71 -13.51 1.50 9.02
CA HIS A 71 -14.26 2.27 10.01
C HIS A 71 -13.38 3.38 10.53
N MET A 72 -13.89 4.61 10.58
CA MET A 72 -13.11 5.76 11.01
C MET A 72 -13.97 6.74 11.78
N THR A 73 -13.38 7.34 12.82
CA THR A 73 -13.99 8.50 13.50
C THR A 73 -13.31 9.76 12.98
N VAL A 74 -14.08 10.66 12.35
CA VAL A 74 -13.55 11.87 11.72
C VAL A 74 -14.04 13.12 12.47
N GLY A 75 -13.13 14.08 12.68
CA GLY A 75 -13.46 15.41 13.20
C GLY A 75 -13.72 15.47 14.72
N GLU A 76 -14.07 16.66 15.21
CA GLU A 76 -14.43 16.89 16.62
C GLU A 76 -15.80 16.28 16.99
N SER A 77 -16.68 16.07 16.02
CA SER A 77 -18.00 15.48 16.21
C SER A 77 -17.97 13.96 16.43
N ASN A 78 -16.83 13.29 16.20
CA ASN A 78 -16.66 11.83 16.37
C ASN A 78 -17.66 10.98 15.55
N GLU A 79 -18.22 11.52 14.46
CA GLU A 79 -19.18 10.78 13.64
C GLU A 79 -18.48 9.60 12.95
N PRO A 80 -19.04 8.38 13.05
CA PRO A 80 -18.48 7.20 12.42
C PRO A 80 -18.68 7.28 10.90
N PHE A 81 -17.58 7.21 10.16
CA PHE A 81 -17.54 7.10 8.72
C PHE A 81 -17.04 5.70 8.34
N CYS A 82 -17.82 5.01 7.51
CA CYS A 82 -17.45 3.69 7.00
C CYS A 82 -17.43 3.71 5.47
N TYR A 83 -16.41 3.07 4.89
CA TYR A 83 -16.35 2.84 3.45
C TYR A 83 -15.63 1.54 3.14
N GLN A 84 -15.98 0.96 2.01
CA GLN A 84 -15.36 -0.26 1.52
C GLN A 84 -14.34 0.07 0.42
N THR A 85 -13.22 -0.63 0.47
CA THR A 85 -12.16 -0.53 -0.56
C THR A 85 -11.57 -1.91 -0.79
N PRO A 86 -11.10 -2.24 -2.01
CA PRO A 86 -10.30 -3.42 -2.20
C PRO A 86 -9.00 -3.37 -1.38
N CYS A 87 -8.53 -4.53 -0.97
CA CYS A 87 -7.22 -4.73 -0.39
C CYS A 87 -6.59 -6.06 -0.85
N LEU A 88 -5.29 -6.19 -0.60
CA LEU A 88 -4.55 -7.44 -0.75
C LEU A 88 -4.18 -7.96 0.63
N VAL A 89 -4.42 -9.24 0.86
CA VAL A 89 -4.14 -9.92 2.13
C VAL A 89 -2.85 -10.72 1.98
N ILE A 90 -1.87 -10.40 2.81
CA ILE A 90 -0.52 -10.97 2.74
C ILE A 90 -0.31 -11.79 4.01
N PRO A 91 -0.19 -13.13 3.90
CA PRO A 91 0.09 -13.97 5.06
C PRO A 91 1.45 -13.63 5.68
N ASP A 92 1.48 -13.51 7.00
CA ASP A 92 2.71 -13.41 7.80
C ASP A 92 3.16 -14.81 8.25
N ALA A 93 4.46 -15.00 8.44
CA ALA A 93 5.08 -16.19 9.01
C ALA A 93 4.52 -16.55 10.40
N GLY A 94 4.03 -15.56 11.15
CA GLY A 94 3.36 -15.77 12.45
C GLY A 94 1.92 -16.28 12.37
N GLY A 95 1.38 -16.57 11.18
CA GLY A 95 -0.01 -16.99 10.99
C GLY A 95 -1.02 -15.84 10.99
N ASN A 96 -0.55 -14.59 11.07
CA ASN A 96 -1.36 -13.39 10.93
C ASN A 96 -1.47 -12.98 9.45
N ASN A 97 -2.20 -11.90 9.18
CA ASN A 97 -2.25 -11.29 7.84
C ASN A 97 -1.91 -9.81 7.90
N ASP A 98 -1.00 -9.39 7.03
CA ASP A 98 -0.84 -8.00 6.64
C ASP A 98 -1.86 -7.61 5.59
N ILE A 99 -2.26 -6.33 5.62
CA ILE A 99 -3.24 -5.78 4.69
C ILE A 99 -2.55 -4.65 3.92
N LEU A 100 -2.44 -4.82 2.60
CA LEU A 100 -2.04 -3.76 1.68
C LEU A 100 -3.31 -3.14 1.07
N TRP A 101 -3.54 -1.86 1.37
CA TRP A 101 -4.77 -1.14 1.01
C TRP A 101 -4.48 0.35 0.76
N GLY A 102 -5.51 1.09 0.34
CA GLY A 102 -5.46 2.54 0.19
C GLY A 102 -4.53 3.01 -0.94
N ALA A 103 -3.86 4.15 -0.73
CA ALA A 103 -3.03 4.79 -1.76
C ALA A 103 -1.92 3.88 -2.30
N THR A 104 -1.22 3.15 -1.41
CA THR A 104 -0.13 2.24 -1.81
C THR A 104 -0.66 1.11 -2.69
N PHE A 105 -1.80 0.51 -2.33
CA PHE A 105 -2.45 -0.52 -3.14
C PHE A 105 -2.80 0.00 -4.54
N ASN A 106 -3.41 1.18 -4.63
CA ASN A 106 -3.80 1.78 -5.90
C ASN A 106 -2.58 2.15 -6.78
N ILE A 107 -1.51 2.68 -6.17
CA ILE A 107 -0.26 2.97 -6.89
C ILE A 107 0.36 1.69 -7.46
N ILE A 108 0.38 0.60 -6.68
CA ILE A 108 0.88 -0.70 -7.15
C ILE A 108 -0.02 -1.26 -8.26
N ARG A 109 -1.35 -1.13 -8.15
CA ARG A 109 -2.29 -1.53 -9.21
C ARG A 109 -2.02 -0.78 -10.52
N ASN A 110 -1.78 0.53 -10.46
CA ASN A 110 -1.39 1.32 -11.63
C ASN A 110 -0.07 0.82 -12.25
N PHE A 111 0.92 0.50 -11.41
CA PHE A 111 2.17 -0.10 -11.88
C PHE A 111 1.92 -1.44 -12.60
N LEU A 112 1.12 -2.33 -12.01
CA LEU A 112 0.81 -3.64 -12.56
C LEU A 112 0.10 -3.52 -13.91
N GLN A 113 -0.86 -2.61 -14.06
CA GLN A 113 -1.54 -2.35 -15.33
C GLN A 113 -0.56 -1.92 -16.44
N VAL A 114 0.43 -1.10 -16.09
CA VAL A 114 1.47 -0.64 -17.04
C VAL A 114 2.34 -1.82 -17.51
N ILE A 115 2.76 -2.69 -16.60
CA ILE A 115 3.69 -3.79 -16.95
C ILE A 115 3.00 -5.03 -17.53
N SER A 116 1.71 -5.24 -17.26
CA SER A 116 0.95 -6.39 -17.77
C SER A 116 0.19 -6.11 -19.08
N GLY A 117 0.17 -4.85 -19.53
CA GLY A 117 -0.67 -4.45 -20.66
C GLY A 117 -2.17 -4.45 -20.33
N GLY A 118 -2.54 -4.26 -19.05
CA GLY A 118 -3.92 -4.11 -18.60
C GLY A 118 -4.59 -5.38 -18.03
N THR A 119 -3.89 -6.50 -17.96
CA THR A 119 -4.45 -7.80 -17.53
C THR A 119 -4.35 -8.06 -16.01
N VAL A 120 -4.67 -7.06 -15.19
CA VAL A 120 -4.67 -7.23 -13.72
C VAL A 120 -6.05 -7.72 -13.27
N PRO A 121 -6.16 -8.77 -12.43
CA PRO A 121 -7.44 -9.25 -11.94
C PRO A 121 -8.28 -8.14 -11.29
N GLU A 122 -9.60 -8.23 -11.43
CA GLU A 122 -10.48 -7.37 -10.65
C GLU A 122 -10.22 -7.59 -9.15
N ALA A 123 -10.22 -6.50 -8.38
CA ALA A 123 -9.99 -6.58 -6.94
C ALA A 123 -11.27 -6.96 -6.16
N THR A 124 -12.24 -7.56 -6.85
CA THR A 124 -13.53 -7.92 -6.28
C THR A 124 -13.38 -9.23 -5.52
N SER A 125 -13.79 -9.25 -4.25
CA SER A 125 -13.68 -10.44 -3.42
C SER A 125 -14.80 -10.51 -2.40
N ALA A 126 -15.34 -11.72 -2.21
CA ALA A 126 -16.32 -12.01 -1.16
C ALA A 126 -15.70 -12.07 0.24
N ARG A 127 -14.36 -12.22 0.33
CA ARG A 127 -13.63 -12.21 1.60
C ARG A 127 -13.67 -10.79 2.17
N MET A 128 -14.14 -10.65 3.40
CA MET A 128 -14.17 -9.37 4.12
C MET A 128 -13.06 -9.27 5.15
N MET A 129 -12.48 -8.07 5.24
CA MET A 129 -11.55 -7.65 6.30
C MET A 129 -12.07 -6.37 6.94
N THR A 130 -11.77 -6.14 8.21
CA THR A 130 -12.17 -4.91 8.90
C THR A 130 -10.94 -4.18 9.42
N LYS A 131 -10.92 -2.86 9.27
CA LYS A 131 -9.88 -2.01 9.85
C LYS A 131 -10.48 -0.76 10.46
N THR A 132 -10.14 -0.51 11.71
CA THR A 132 -10.53 0.72 12.41
C THR A 132 -9.37 1.72 12.37
N LEU A 133 -9.65 2.92 11.86
CA LEU A 133 -8.73 4.04 11.81
C LEU A 133 -9.11 5.06 12.89
N THR A 134 -8.11 5.57 13.59
CA THR A 134 -8.29 6.66 14.55
C THR A 134 -7.99 8.00 13.89
N ASN A 135 -8.45 9.09 14.49
CA ASN A 135 -8.24 10.44 13.98
C ASN A 135 -6.74 10.80 13.78
N ARG A 136 -5.82 10.14 14.51
CA ARG A 136 -4.36 10.26 14.33
C ARG A 136 -3.88 9.86 12.93
N TYR A 137 -4.67 9.06 12.21
CA TYR A 137 -4.37 8.63 10.84
C TYR A 137 -4.52 9.77 9.83
N ILE A 138 -5.50 10.66 10.02
CA ILE A 138 -5.74 11.80 9.12
C ILE A 138 -4.91 13.02 9.55
N SER A 139 -4.72 13.20 10.86
CA SER A 139 -3.93 14.30 11.42
C SER A 139 -2.76 13.77 12.26
N PRO A 140 -1.59 13.48 11.64
CA PRO A 140 -0.38 13.09 12.37
C PRO A 140 0.20 14.20 13.25
N ARG A 141 -0.33 15.42 13.13
CA ARG A 141 0.00 16.57 13.97
C ARG A 141 -1.28 17.13 14.60
N GLY A 142 -1.50 16.72 15.85
CA GLY A 142 -2.33 17.37 16.84
C GLY A 142 -1.56 17.32 18.15
#